data_AF-D8J2N1-F1
#
_entry.id   AF-D8J2N1-F1
#
_cell.length_a   1.000
_cell.length_b   1.000
_cell.length_c   1.000
_cell.angle_alpha   90.00
_cell.angle_beta   90.00
_cell.angle_gamma   90.00
#
_symmetry.space_group_name_H-M   'P 1'
#
loop_
_entity.id
_entity.type
_entity.pdbx_description
1 polymer ?
#
loop_
_entity_poly.entity_id
_entity_poly.type
_entity_poly.pdbx_seq_one_letter_code
_entity_poly.pdbx_strand_id
1 'polypeptide(L)' 'MPTCGRCGGEFAAEELTRHENGPLLVVHCPDCGRVLGRYRRR' A
#
# COMPACT_ATOMS: atom_id res chain seq x y z
N MET A 1 10.14 -1.67 -7.04
CA MET A 1 8.94 -0.83 -7.04
C MET A 1 7.74 -1.76 -7.08
N PRO A 2 6.85 -1.77 -6.08
CA PRO A 2 5.64 -2.58 -6.15
C PRO A 2 4.73 -2.10 -7.28
N THR A 3 4.38 -3.03 -8.16
CA THR A 3 3.37 -2.83 -9.20
C THR A 3 1.99 -3.13 -8.64
N CYS A 4 1.04 -2.23 -8.82
CA CYS A 4 -0.35 -2.50 -8.47
C CYS A 4 -0.98 -3.42 -9.52
N GLY A 5 -1.36 -4.64 -9.14
CA GLY A 5 -2.05 -5.58 -10.03
C GLY A 5 -3.45 -5.16 -10.51
N ARG A 6 -3.97 -3.99 -10.08
CA ARG A 6 -5.27 -3.47 -10.53
C ARG A 6 -5.12 -2.37 -11.58
N CYS A 7 -4.37 -1.31 -11.27
CA CYS A 7 -4.17 -0.19 -12.21
C CYS A 7 -2.91 -0.33 -13.06
N GLY A 8 -2.03 -1.28 -12.76
CA GLY A 8 -0.75 -1.46 -13.44
C GLY A 8 0.32 -0.43 -13.06
N GLY A 9 0.00 0.53 -12.18
CA GLY A 9 0.94 1.56 -11.76
C GLY A 9 2.10 0.99 -10.95
N GLU A 10 3.30 1.51 -11.20
CA GLU A 10 4.49 1.24 -10.42
C GLU A 10 4.78 2.43 -9.52
N PHE A 11 5.01 2.16 -8.24
CA PHE A 11 5.21 3.19 -7.24
C PHE A 11 6.45 2.88 -6.41
N ALA A 12 7.18 3.91 -6.02
CA ALA A 12 8.20 3.81 -4.99
C ALA A 12 7.54 3.56 -3.62
N ALA A 13 8.31 3.02 -2.67
CA ALA A 13 7.77 2.73 -1.36
C ALA A 13 7.26 4.00 -0.65
N GLU A 14 7.94 5.14 -0.76
CA GLU A 14 7.48 6.42 -0.21
C GLU A 14 6.14 6.90 -0.77
N GLU A 15 5.85 6.63 -2.05
CA GLU A 15 4.62 7.09 -2.72
C GLU A 15 3.38 6.28 -2.32
N LEU A 16 3.56 5.12 -1.69
CA LEU A 16 2.45 4.29 -1.26
C LEU A 16 1.71 4.90 -0.07
N THR A 17 0.39 4.92 -0.19
CA THR A 17 -0.49 5.33 0.90
C THR A 17 -0.44 4.31 2.02
N ARG A 18 0.03 4.74 3.19
CA ARG A 18 0.07 3.92 4.40
C ARG A 18 -1.04 4.35 5.34
N HIS A 19 -1.84 3.38 5.78
CA HIS A 19 -2.95 3.58 6.69
C HIS A 19 -2.79 2.67 7.91
N GLU A 20 -2.90 3.25 9.11
CA GLU A 20 -2.84 2.49 10.35
C GLU A 20 -4.24 2.02 10.76
N ASN A 21 -4.37 0.72 11.02
CA ASN A 21 -5.59 0.10 11.49
C ASN A 21 -5.27 -0.74 12.75
N GLY A 22 -5.27 -0.08 13.90
CA GLY A 22 -4.85 -0.67 15.17
C GLY A 22 -3.37 -1.12 15.13
N PRO A 23 -3.05 -2.40 15.41
CA PRO A 23 -1.68 -2.90 15.35
C PRO A 23 -1.20 -3.18 13.91
N LEU A 24 -2.02 -2.89 12.88
CA LEU A 24 -1.72 -3.19 11.49
C LEU A 24 -1.42 -1.92 10.70
N LEU A 25 -0.34 -1.96 9.93
CA LEU A 25 -0.04 -1.01 8.86
C LEU A 25 -0.54 -1.59 7.53
N VAL A 26 -1.56 -0.97 6.95
CA VAL A 26 -2.11 -1.32 5.65
C VAL A 26 -1.50 -0.41 4.60
N VAL A 27 -1.05 -0.99 3.49
CA VAL A 27 -0.46 -0.26 2.37
C VAL A 27 -1.42 -0.33 1.20
N HIS A 28 -1.73 0.82 0.62
CA HIS A 28 -2.63 0.99 -0.50
C HIS A 28 -1.91 1.61 -1.69
N CYS A 29 -2.38 1.27 -2.89
CA CYS A 29 -2.06 2.00 -4.10
C CYS A 29 -2.66 3.41 -4.01
N PRO A 30 -1.87 4.47 -4.29
CA PRO A 30 -2.35 5.85 -4.20
C PRO A 30 -3.45 6.17 -5.23
N ASP A 31 -3.36 5.60 -6.43
CA ASP A 31 -4.30 5.94 -7.52
C ASP A 31 -5.63 5.20 -7.43
N CYS A 32 -5.62 3.91 -7.10
CA CYS A 32 -6.83 3.07 -7.16
C CYS A 32 -7.31 2.55 -5.79
N GLY A 33 -6.63 2.92 -4.71
CA GLY A 33 -6.97 2.55 -3.32
C GLY A 33 -6.81 1.06 -2.98
N ARG A 34 -6.38 0.22 -3.94
CA ARG A 34 -6.23 -1.22 -3.76
C ARG A 34 -5.21 -1.51 -2.67
N VAL A 35 -5.54 -2.41 -1.75
CA VAL A 35 -4.59 -2.91 -0.75
C VAL A 35 -3.47 -3.66 -1.46
N LEU A 36 -2.24 -3.22 -1.25
CA LEU A 36 -1.02 -3.84 -1.73
C LEU A 36 -0.33 -4.69 -0.65
N GLY A 37 -0.53 -4.38 0.63
CA GLY A 37 0.08 -5.13 1.72
C GLY A 37 -0.50 -4.82 3.09
N ARG A 38 -0.26 -5.72 4.06
CA ARG A 38 -0.61 -5.55 5.47
C ARG A 38 0.55 -6.04 6.33
N TYR A 39 1.02 -5.20 7.23
CA TYR A 39 2.14 -5.48 8.13
C TYR A 39 1.68 -5.29 9.57
N ARG A 40 2.20 -6.08 10.51
CA ARG A 40 2.01 -5.78 11.95
C ARG A 40 3.08 -4.78 12.36
N ARG A 41 2.68 -3.67 13.00
CA ARG A 41 3.62 -2.83 13.74
C ARG A 41 4.00 -3.61 15.01
N ARG A 42 5.29 -3.85 15.19
CA ARG A 42 5.85 -4.62 16.31
C ARG A 42 6.32 -3.67 17.40
#